data_AF-A0A8J7NBI7-F1
#
_entry.id   AF-A0A8J7NBI7-F1
#
_cell.length_a   1.000
_cell.length_b   1.000
_cell.length_c   1.000
_cell.angle_alpha   90.00
_cell.angle_beta   90.00
_cell.angle_gamma   90.00
#
_symmetry.space_group_name_H-M   'P 1'
#
loop_
_entity.id
_entity.type
_entity.pdbx_description
1 polymer ?
#
loop_
_entity_poly.entity_id
_entity_poly.type
_entity_poly.pdbx_seq_one_letter_code
_entity_poly.pdbx_strand_id
1 'polypeptide(L)' 'DVVGIALPVLKALDAGGVAGAKAYLEGFINEFKITMFLIGARDIKCLKRKSYRIMGRVAQWMEEKD' A
#
# COMPACT_ATOMS: atom_id res chain seq x y z
N ASP A 1 4.25 -6.57 10.84
CA ASP A 1 2.94 -6.02 10.43
C ASP A 1 2.56 -6.63 9.09
N VAL A 2 1.26 -6.76 8.82
CA VAL A 2 0.73 -7.31 7.57
C VAL A 2 -0.50 -6.51 7.13
N VAL A 3 -0.79 -6.50 5.83
CA VAL A 3 -2.00 -5.90 5.25
C VAL A 3 -2.68 -6.93 4.35
N GLY A 4 -4.01 -6.90 4.29
CA GLY A 4 -4.81 -7.74 3.40
C GLY A 4 -5.32 -6.95 2.19
N ILE A 5 -5.31 -7.58 1.02
CA ILE A 5 -5.83 -7.01 -0.23
C ILE A 5 -6.74 -8.05 -0.88
N ALA A 6 -8.05 -7.78 -0.94
CA ALA A 6 -9.03 -8.71 -1.50
C ALA A 6 -9.54 -8.24 -2.87
N LEU A 7 -10.35 -7.17 -2.89
CA LEU A 7 -11.07 -6.75 -4.09
C LEU A 7 -10.19 -6.58 -5.35
N PRO A 8 -9.03 -5.90 -5.30
CA PRO A 8 -8.16 -5.77 -6.48
C PRO A 8 -7.63 -7.12 -6.99
N VAL A 9 -7.25 -8.02 -6.07
CA VAL A 9 -6.73 -9.35 -6.40
C VAL A 9 -7.85 -10.20 -7.02
N LEU A 10 -9.07 -10.13 -6.48
CA LEU A 10 -10.22 -10.84 -7.02
C LEU A 10 -10.61 -10.33 -8.41
N LYS A 11 -10.54 -9.02 -8.66
CA LYS A 11 -10.75 -8.47 -10.01
C LYS A 11 -9.70 -8.95 -11.00
N ALA A 12 -8.42 -9.00 -10.59
CA ALA A 12 -7.35 -9.53 -11.44
C ALA A 12 -7.50 -11.04 -11.69
N LEU A 13 -8.00 -11.80 -10.71
CA LEU A 13 -8.33 -13.21 -10.83
C LEU A 13 -9.49 -13.43 -11.82
N ASP A 14 -10.55 -12.63 -11.71
CA ASP A 14 -11.70 -12.69 -12.62
C ASP A 14 -11.30 -12.37 -14.07
N ALA A 15 -10.46 -11.36 -14.26
CA ALA A 15 -10.03 -10.93 -15.60
C ALA A 15 -8.99 -11.86 -16.26
N GLY A 16 -8.10 -12.49 -15.50
CA GLY A 16 -6.93 -13.20 -16.05
C GLY A 16 -6.60 -14.53 -15.39
N GLY A 17 -7.50 -15.08 -14.58
CA GLY A 17 -7.27 -16.28 -13.81
C GLY A 17 -6.12 -16.13 -12.81
N VAL A 18 -5.55 -17.26 -12.39
CA VAL A 18 -4.44 -17.30 -11.42
C VAL A 18 -3.23 -16.50 -11.92
N ALA A 19 -2.98 -16.50 -13.24
CA ALA A 19 -1.91 -15.71 -13.84
C ALA A 19 -2.13 -14.20 -13.66
N GLY A 20 -3.36 -13.71 -13.86
CA GLY A 20 -3.73 -12.32 -13.62
C GLY A 20 -3.57 -11.91 -12.15
N ALA A 21 -4.04 -12.74 -11.22
CA ALA A 21 -3.86 -12.51 -9.80
C ALA A 21 -2.38 -12.46 -9.39
N LYS A 22 -1.55 -13.38 -9.92
CA LYS A 22 -0.11 -13.41 -9.67
C LYS A 22 0.58 -12.17 -10.23
N ALA A 23 0.27 -11.78 -11.46
CA ALA A 23 0.82 -10.58 -12.09
C ALA A 23 0.48 -9.31 -11.30
N TYR A 24 -0.76 -9.21 -10.78
CA TYR A 24 -1.16 -8.10 -9.91
C TYR A 24 -0.32 -8.05 -8.63
N LEU A 25 -0.15 -9.19 -7.94
CA LEU A 25 0.63 -9.25 -6.71
C LEU A 25 2.11 -8.91 -6.95
N GLU A 26 2.71 -9.43 -8.03
CA GLU A 26 4.09 -9.13 -8.40
C GLU A 26 4.28 -7.64 -8.72
N GLY A 27 3.36 -7.05 -9.50
CA GLY A 27 3.34 -5.62 -9.79
C GLY A 27 3.23 -4.77 -8.53
N PHE A 28 2.26 -5.07 -7.68
CA PHE A 28 2.06 -4.37 -6.40
C PHE A 28 3.30 -4.44 -5.51
N ILE A 29 3.93 -5.61 -5.38
CA ILE A 29 5.16 -5.78 -4.58
C ILE A 29 6.30 -4.93 -5.17
N ASN A 30 6.43 -4.89 -6.49
CA ASN A 30 7.48 -4.11 -7.14
C ASN A 30 7.26 -2.60 -6.98
N GLU A 31 6.05 -2.11 -7.23
CA GLU A 31 5.67 -0.70 -7.02
C GLU A 31 5.87 -0.27 -5.56
N PHE A 32 5.53 -1.14 -4.60
CA PHE A 32 5.77 -0.87 -3.19
C PHE A 32 7.27 -0.76 -2.87
N LYS A 33 8.09 -1.67 -3.40
CA LYS A 33 9.56 -1.59 -3.24
C LYS A 33 10.14 -0.33 -3.88
N ILE A 34 9.67 0.06 -5.08
CA ILE A 34 10.07 1.29 -5.76
C ILE A 34 9.69 2.50 -4.89
N THR A 35 8.47 2.55 -4.37
CA THR A 35 8.02 3.63 -3.49
C THR A 35 8.89 3.72 -2.23
N MET A 36 9.17 2.57 -1.59
CA MET A 36 10.08 2.49 -0.45
C MET A 36 11.48 3.00 -0.80
N PHE A 37 12.01 2.66 -1.97
CA PHE A 37 13.29 3.15 -2.46
C PHE A 37 13.28 4.68 -2.64
N LEU A 38 12.27 5.24 -3.30
CA LEU A 38 12.15 6.68 -3.57
C LEU A 38 12.09 7.52 -2.28
N ILE A 39 11.46 7.01 -1.23
CA ILE A 39 11.39 7.70 0.07
C ILE A 39 12.55 7.32 1.00
N GLY A 40 13.51 6.51 0.54
CA GLY A 40 14.68 6.06 1.30
C GLY A 40 14.35 5.15 2.48
N ALA A 41 13.33 4.30 2.37
CA ALA A 41 12.95 3.30 3.37
C ALA A 41 13.51 1.91 2.99
N ARG A 42 14.51 1.44 3.73
CA ARG A 42 15.15 0.13 3.45
C ARG A 42 14.37 -1.10 3.94
N ASP A 43 13.49 -0.90 4.92
CA ASP A 43 12.69 -1.94 5.56
C ASP A 43 11.41 -1.34 6.17
N ILE A 44 10.48 -2.20 6.61
CA ILE A 44 9.19 -1.78 7.18
C ILE A 44 9.36 -0.95 8.46
N LYS A 45 10.39 -1.24 9.27
CA LYS A 45 10.66 -0.45 10.49
C LYS A 45 11.06 0.98 10.11
N CYS A 46 11.88 1.15 9.06
CA CYS A 46 12.28 2.44 8.52
C CYS A 46 11.09 3.19 7.91
N LEU A 47 10.26 2.50 7.13
CA LEU A 47 9.04 3.06 6.52
C LEU A 47 8.12 3.70 7.56
N LYS A 48 7.87 3.02 8.68
CA LYS A 48 7.02 3.51 9.76
C LYS A 48 7.48 4.83 10.41
N ARG A 49 8.76 5.19 10.25
CA ARG A 49 9.33 6.42 10.81
C ARG A 49 9.45 7.55 9.78
N LYS A 50 9.05 7.31 8.53
CA LYS A 50 9.08 8.35 7.50
C LYS A 50 8.09 9.46 7.86
N SER A 51 8.49 10.70 7.62
CA SER A 51 7.60 11.85 7.78
C SER A 51 6.46 11.77 6.76
N TYR A 52 5.25 12.06 7.22
CA TYR A 52 4.06 12.15 6.38
C TYR A 52 3.20 13.32 6.85
N ARG A 53 2.33 13.81 5.97
CA ARG A 53 1.36 14.85 6.30
C ARG A 53 -0.04 14.33 6.04
N ILE A 54 -0.90 14.36 7.05
CA ILE A 54 -2.32 14.03 6.93
C ILE A 54 -3.06 15.28 6.48
N MET A 55 -4.01 15.13 5.55
CA MET A 55 -4.81 16.23 5.00
C MET A 55 -6.27 15.81 4.80
N GLY A 56 -7.15 16.79 4.59
CA GLY A 56 -8.55 16.57 4.24
C GLY A 56 -9.38 15.97 5.38
N ARG A 57 -10.34 15.12 5.03
CA ARG A 57 -11.30 14.53 5.99
C ARG A 57 -10.62 13.81 7.16
N VAL A 58 -9.47 13.17 6.93
CA VAL A 58 -8.75 12.45 7.98
C VAL A 58 -8.10 13.43 8.97
N ALA A 59 -7.59 14.57 8.49
CA ALA A 59 -7.04 15.61 9.36
C ALA A 59 -8.14 16.24 10.22
N GLN A 60 -9.28 16.60 9.60
CA GLN A 60 -10.45 17.14 10.31
C GLN A 60 -10.95 16.21 11.42
N TRP A 61 -11.06 14.91 11.11
CA TRP A 61 -11.48 13.90 12.09
C TRP A 61 -10.48 13.72 13.25
N MET A 62 -9.18 13.94 13.02
CA MET A 62 -8.18 13.88 14.08
C MET A 62 -8.28 15.10 15.00
N GLU A 63 -8.50 16.30 14.46
CA GLU A 63 -8.68 17.54 15.24
C GLU A 63 -9.94 17.50 16.11
N GLU A 64 -11.01 16.84 15.67
CA GLU A 64 -12.25 16.66 16.46
C GLU A 64 -12.09 15.67 17.64
N LYS A 65 -11.02 14.87 17.64
CA LYS A 65 -10.80 13.79 18.62
C LYS A 65 -9.80 14.12 19.72
N ASP A 66 -9.12 15.25 19.64
CA ASP A 66 -8.28 15.84 20.70
C ASP A 66 -9.11 16.82 21.55
#